data_AF-A0A9X4QL88-F1
#
_entry.id   AF-A0A9X4QL88-F1
#
_cell.length_a   1.000
_cell.length_b   1.000
_cell.length_c   1.000
_cell.angle_alpha   90.00
_cell.angle_beta   90.00
_cell.angle_gamma   90.00
#
_symmetry.space_group_name_H-M   'P 1'
#
loop_
_entity.id
_entity.type
_entity.pdbx_description
1 polymer ?
#
loop_
_entity_poly.entity_id
_entity_poly.type
_entity_poly.pdbx_seq_one_letter_code
_entity_poly.pdbx_strand_id
1 'polypeptide(L)'
;MKCSLALREGFERCLQEIDDELRASEIGGRHAVSLLVQRILLSVHRELGVSGGDEASLPPAIGPLWMRDTLLFIDEHYSKEIGLRELSKRASVSPAHFSRVFKQMTGMNVTGFIAAKRIVKAKELLVGTDQNVAQIAAACGFDSLPHFHRLFKRVAGGTPAAYRKSLSR
;
A
#
# COMPACT_ATOMS: atom_id res chain seq x y z
N MET A 1 -14.06 -16.99 0.07
CA MET A 1 -13.60 -16.82 1.47
C MET A 1 -14.72 -16.19 2.28
N LYS A 2 -15.44 -16.97 3.10
CA LYS A 2 -16.40 -16.42 4.06
C LYS A 2 -15.64 -16.13 5.34
N CYS A 3 -15.43 -14.85 5.63
CA CYS A 3 -14.91 -14.39 6.91
C CYS A 3 -15.94 -14.76 8.00
N SER A 4 -15.52 -15.41 9.08
CA SER A 4 -16.39 -15.80 10.19
C SER A 4 -17.12 -14.57 10.75
N LEU A 5 -18.42 -14.67 11.02
CA LEU A 5 -19.19 -13.58 11.62
C LEU A 5 -18.58 -13.14 12.96
N ALA A 6 -18.09 -14.09 13.76
CA ALA A 6 -17.40 -13.84 15.01
C ALA A 6 -16.10 -13.02 14.82
N LEU A 7 -15.41 -13.20 13.69
CA LEU A 7 -14.23 -12.40 13.37
C LEU A 7 -14.63 -10.96 13.09
N ARG A 8 -15.66 -10.74 12.28
CA ARG A 8 -16.13 -9.38 11.97
C ARG A 8 -16.55 -8.62 13.22
N GLU A 9 -17.33 -9.24 14.08
CA GLU A 9 -17.78 -8.63 15.34
C GLU A 9 -16.61 -8.34 16.28
N GLY A 10 -15.62 -9.23 16.35
CA GLY A 10 -14.39 -9.01 17.12
C GLY A 10 -13.57 -7.83 16.59
N PHE A 11 -13.45 -7.70 15.27
CA PHE A 11 -12.73 -6.60 14.62
C PHE A 11 -13.43 -5.26 14.83
N GLU A 12 -14.73 -5.20 14.58
CA GLU A 12 -15.54 -4.00 14.75
C GLU A 12 -15.43 -3.48 16.19
N ARG A 13 -15.48 -4.38 17.17
CA ARG A 13 -15.29 -4.03 18.58
C ARG A 13 -13.89 -3.46 18.86
N CYS A 14 -12.83 -4.09 18.33
CA CYS A 14 -11.48 -3.57 18.49
C CYS A 14 -11.33 -2.18 17.86
N LEU A 15 -11.93 -1.95 16.70
CA LEU A 15 -11.86 -0.66 16.01
C LEU A 15 -12.60 0.42 16.80
N GLN A 16 -13.75 0.09 17.38
CA GLN A 16 -14.48 1.01 18.25
C GLN A 16 -13.67 1.38 19.50
N GLU A 17 -13.09 0.38 20.17
CA GLU A 17 -12.22 0.61 21.34
C GLU A 17 -10.98 1.46 20.98
N ILE A 18 -10.41 1.30 19.78
CA ILE A 18 -9.31 2.15 19.30
C ILE A 18 -9.79 3.60 19.10
N ASP A 19 -10.96 3.83 18.49
CA ASP A 19 -11.50 5.18 18.27
C ASP A 19 -11.76 5.88 19.61
N ASP A 20 -12.36 5.17 20.56
CA ASP A 20 -12.66 5.69 21.90
C ASP A 20 -11.36 6.08 22.64
N GLU A 21 -10.33 5.22 22.61
CA GLU A 21 -9.03 5.47 23.25
C GLU A 21 -8.28 6.66 22.62
N LEU A 22 -8.34 6.79 21.29
CA LEU A 22 -7.75 7.92 20.56
C LEU A 22 -8.46 9.24 20.90
N ARG A 23 -9.78 9.21 21.13
CA ARG A 23 -10.57 10.40 21.54
C ARG A 23 -10.35 10.78 23.00
N ALA A 24 -10.24 9.79 23.89
CA ALA A 24 -10.10 10.03 25.33
C ALA A 24 -8.73 10.64 25.69
N SER A 25 -7.69 10.41 24.87
CA SER A 25 -6.33 10.96 25.07
C SER A 25 -5.78 10.76 26.49
N GLU A 26 -6.15 9.65 27.12
CA GLU A 26 -5.73 9.32 28.48
C GLU A 26 -4.27 8.88 28.55
N ILE A 27 -3.71 8.95 29.77
CA ILE A 27 -2.36 8.47 30.05
C ILE A 27 -2.33 6.97 29.78
N GLY A 28 -1.53 6.56 28.79
CA GLY A 28 -1.44 5.15 28.40
C GLY A 28 -2.19 4.82 27.11
N GLY A 29 -2.93 5.75 26.50
CA GLY A 29 -3.73 5.49 25.30
C GLY A 29 -2.94 4.91 24.13
N ARG A 30 -1.68 5.33 23.94
CA ARG A 30 -0.80 4.70 22.92
C ARG A 30 -0.53 3.22 23.18
N HIS A 31 -0.41 2.80 24.43
CA HIS A 31 -0.19 1.40 24.80
C HIS A 31 -1.49 0.60 24.66
N ALA A 32 -2.62 1.15 25.08
CA ALA A 32 -3.94 0.53 24.89
C ALA A 32 -4.23 0.28 23.40
N VAL A 33 -4.03 1.29 22.54
CA VAL A 33 -4.14 1.14 21.08
C VAL A 33 -3.19 0.06 20.56
N SER A 34 -1.94 0.00 21.03
CA SER A 34 -0.98 -1.03 20.62
C SER A 34 -1.46 -2.45 20.96
N LEU A 35 -2.06 -2.66 22.13
CA LEU A 35 -2.63 -3.96 22.53
C LEU A 35 -3.82 -4.35 21.66
N LEU A 36 -4.69 -3.38 21.33
CA LEU A 36 -5.84 -3.60 20.45
C LEU A 36 -5.41 -3.98 19.03
N VAL A 37 -4.38 -3.31 18.50
CA VAL A 37 -3.78 -3.66 17.20
C VAL A 37 -3.18 -5.07 17.23
N GLN A 38 -2.42 -5.42 18.28
CA GLN A 38 -1.87 -6.78 18.42
C GLN A 38 -2.97 -7.84 18.48
N ARG A 39 -4.07 -7.58 19.18
CA ARG A 39 -5.25 -8.46 19.25
C ARG A 39 -5.91 -8.67 17.88
N ILE A 40 -6.04 -7.60 17.10
CA ILE A 40 -6.53 -7.65 15.72
C ILE A 40 -5.61 -8.54 14.88
N LEU A 41 -4.30 -8.31 14.91
CA LEU A 41 -3.32 -9.07 14.13
C LEU A 41 -3.32 -10.56 14.48
N LEU A 42 -3.39 -10.91 15.77
CA LEU A 42 -3.50 -12.30 16.22
C LEU A 42 -4.78 -12.98 15.72
N SER A 43 -5.89 -12.25 15.70
CA SER A 43 -7.16 -12.74 15.17
C SER A 43 -7.10 -12.96 13.66
N VAL A 44 -6.49 -12.04 12.89
CA VAL A 44 -6.22 -12.23 11.45
C VAL A 44 -5.38 -13.50 11.23
N HIS A 45 -4.28 -13.64 11.98
CA HIS A 45 -3.31 -14.72 11.79
C HIS A 45 -3.95 -16.10 11.99
N ARG A 46 -4.80 -16.25 13.01
CA ARG A 46 -5.52 -17.49 13.30
C ARG A 46 -6.53 -17.87 12.21
N GLU A 47 -7.26 -16.89 11.68
CA GLU A 47 -8.34 -17.10 10.70
C GLU A 47 -7.83 -17.25 9.26
N LEU A 48 -6.72 -16.60 8.92
CA LEU A 48 -6.04 -16.86 7.65
C LEU A 48 -5.45 -18.28 7.60
N GLY A 49 -5.53 -19.04 8.69
CA GLY A 49 -4.93 -20.37 8.76
C GLY A 49 -3.47 -20.30 8.37
N VAL A 50 -2.78 -19.23 8.79
CA VAL A 50 -1.31 -19.22 8.82
C VAL A 50 -0.93 -20.20 9.93
N SER A 51 -1.24 -21.46 9.70
CA SER A 51 -0.51 -22.59 10.23
C SER A 51 0.95 -22.21 10.06
N GLY A 52 1.75 -22.42 11.10
CA GLY A 52 3.19 -22.56 10.93
C GLY A 52 3.47 -23.77 10.04
N GLY A 53 3.03 -23.73 8.79
CA GLY A 53 3.46 -24.63 7.74
C GLY A 53 4.90 -24.28 7.51
N ASP A 54 5.77 -25.26 7.76
CA ASP A 54 7.22 -25.25 7.62
C ASP A 54 7.81 -23.86 7.37
N GLU A 55 8.57 -23.34 8.34
CA GLU A 55 9.40 -22.13 8.13
C GLU A 55 10.22 -22.19 6.82
N ALA A 56 10.44 -23.40 6.27
CA ALA A 56 11.08 -23.67 4.98
C ALA A 56 10.24 -23.35 3.72
N SER A 57 8.92 -23.17 3.82
CA SER A 57 7.99 -22.99 2.67
C SER A 57 7.33 -21.61 2.60
N LEU A 58 7.46 -20.81 3.65
CA LEU A 58 7.18 -19.37 3.59
C LEU A 58 8.18 -18.73 2.62
N PRO A 59 7.75 -17.86 1.67
CA PRO A 59 8.70 -16.91 1.11
C PRO A 59 9.33 -16.20 2.31
N PRO A 60 10.67 -16.11 2.39
CA PRO A 60 11.35 -15.74 3.62
C PRO A 60 10.67 -14.48 4.15
N ALA A 61 10.22 -14.54 5.41
CA ALA A 61 9.44 -13.46 6.05
C ALA A 61 10.15 -12.10 5.92
N ILE A 62 11.46 -12.16 5.69
CA ILE A 62 12.32 -11.10 5.21
C ILE A 62 12.67 -11.45 3.75
N GLY A 63 12.00 -10.82 2.78
CA GLY A 63 12.45 -10.94 1.39
C GLY A 63 13.91 -10.52 1.22
N PRO A 64 14.50 -10.70 0.03
CA PRO A 64 15.90 -10.35 -0.17
C PRO A 64 16.19 -8.92 0.30
N LEU A 65 17.37 -8.69 0.88
CA LEU A 65 17.73 -7.37 1.42
C LEU A 65 17.53 -6.25 0.40
N TRP A 66 17.82 -6.53 -0.88
CA TRP A 66 17.60 -5.61 -1.99
C TRP A 66 16.14 -5.21 -2.23
N MET A 67 15.16 -5.98 -1.73
CA MET A 67 13.74 -5.65 -1.86
C MET A 67 13.40 -4.40 -1.05
N ARG A 68 13.90 -4.30 0.18
CA ARG A 68 13.69 -3.12 1.02
C ARG A 68 14.25 -1.87 0.34
N ASP A 69 15.49 -1.97 -0.15
CA ASP A 69 16.16 -0.85 -0.83
C ASP A 69 15.45 -0.47 -2.14
N THR A 70 14.92 -1.46 -2.87
CA THR A 70 14.11 -1.25 -4.07
C THR A 70 12.85 -0.48 -3.75
N LEU A 71 12.12 -0.87 -2.71
CA LEU A 71 10.87 -0.21 -2.31
C LEU A 71 11.12 1.24 -1.86
N LEU A 72 12.17 1.47 -1.07
CA LEU A 72 12.60 2.81 -0.67
C LEU A 72 12.98 3.67 -1.88
N PHE A 73 13.73 3.11 -2.82
CA PHE A 73 14.11 3.83 -4.02
C PHE A 73 12.89 4.22 -4.87
N ILE A 74 11.93 3.31 -5.05
CA ILE A 74 10.67 3.62 -5.74
C ILE A 74 9.90 4.71 -4.99
N ASP A 75 9.88 4.68 -3.65
CA ASP A 75 9.19 5.68 -2.82
C ASP A 75 9.75 7.09 -2.99
N GLU A 76 11.06 7.20 -3.16
CA GLU A 76 11.76 8.48 -3.36
C GLU A 76 11.71 8.96 -4.83
N HIS A 77 11.66 8.03 -5.78
CA HIS A 77 11.87 8.32 -7.21
C HIS A 77 10.67 8.03 -8.10
N TYR A 78 9.50 7.70 -7.55
CA TYR A 78 8.31 7.29 -8.32
C TYR A 78 7.93 8.24 -9.46
N SER A 79 8.19 9.55 -9.32
CA SER A 79 7.86 10.56 -10.32
C SER A 79 8.77 10.50 -11.57
N LYS A 80 9.91 9.83 -11.49
CA LYS A 80 10.84 9.63 -12.60
C LYS A 80 10.55 8.31 -13.32
N GLU A 81 11.06 8.19 -14.54
CA GLU A 81 11.04 6.91 -15.26
C GLU A 81 12.00 5.93 -14.57
N ILE A 82 11.45 4.85 -14.00
CA ILE A 82 12.23 3.79 -13.35
C ILE A 82 12.06 2.51 -14.16
N GLY A 83 13.19 1.99 -14.65
CA GLY A 83 13.21 0.78 -15.48
C GLY A 83 13.53 -0.49 -14.69
N LEU A 84 13.03 -1.64 -15.16
CA LEU A 84 13.38 -2.96 -14.59
C LEU A 84 14.90 -3.21 -14.59
N ARG A 85 15.60 -2.81 -15.66
CA ARG A 85 17.06 -3.00 -15.79
C ARG A 85 17.84 -2.21 -14.75
N GLU A 86 17.39 -0.99 -14.44
CA GLU A 86 18.02 -0.13 -13.43
C GLU A 86 17.88 -0.77 -12.05
N LEU A 87 16.67 -1.17 -11.68
CA LEU A 87 16.40 -1.81 -10.40
C LEU A 87 17.14 -3.14 -10.24
N SER A 88 17.16 -3.97 -11.28
CA SER A 88 17.87 -5.25 -11.23
C SER A 88 19.39 -5.05 -11.08
N LYS A 89 19.94 -4.03 -11.75
CA LYS A 89 21.36 -3.68 -11.62
C LYS A 89 21.68 -3.18 -10.21
N ARG A 90 20.84 -2.32 -9.63
CA ARG A 90 20.99 -1.86 -8.24
C ARG A 90 20.91 -3.00 -7.23
N ALA A 91 20.04 -3.97 -7.49
CA ALA A 91 19.88 -5.18 -6.67
C ALA A 91 20.95 -6.25 -6.95
N SER A 92 21.87 -6.03 -7.90
CA SER A 92 22.91 -7.01 -8.31
C SER A 92 22.34 -8.39 -8.70
N VAL A 93 21.16 -8.41 -9.34
CA VAL A 93 20.49 -9.64 -9.80
C VAL A 93 20.09 -9.53 -11.26
N SER A 94 19.83 -10.67 -11.90
CA SER A 94 19.32 -10.66 -13.27
C SER A 94 17.90 -10.04 -13.35
N PRO A 95 17.53 -9.35 -14.45
CA PRO A 95 16.19 -8.79 -14.62
C PRO A 95 15.06 -9.81 -14.47
N ALA A 96 15.29 -11.05 -14.94
CA ALA A 96 14.32 -12.14 -14.83
C ALA A 96 14.11 -12.57 -13.37
N HIS A 97 15.20 -12.74 -12.61
CA HIS A 97 15.12 -13.07 -11.19
C HIS A 97 14.42 -11.96 -10.40
N PHE A 98 14.81 -10.71 -10.66
CA PHE A 98 14.21 -9.53 -10.04
C PHE A 98 12.70 -9.49 -10.29
N SER A 99 12.27 -9.58 -11.54
CA SER A 99 10.84 -9.50 -11.89
C SER A 99 10.02 -10.61 -11.25
N ARG A 100 10.57 -11.83 -11.17
CA ARG A 100 9.89 -12.96 -10.53
C ARG A 100 9.70 -12.71 -9.04
N VAL A 101 10.77 -12.37 -8.33
CA VAL A 101 10.72 -12.14 -6.88
C VAL A 101 9.88 -10.92 -6.53
N PHE A 102 10.04 -9.82 -7.27
CA PHE A 102 9.26 -8.62 -7.07
C PHE A 102 7.75 -8.89 -7.20
N LYS A 103 7.34 -9.63 -8.24
CA LYS A 103 5.95 -10.02 -8.42
C LYS A 103 5.45 -10.98 -7.35
N GLN A 104 6.28 -11.93 -6.94
CA GLN A 104 5.93 -12.88 -5.87
C GLN A 104 5.70 -12.16 -4.54
N MET A 105 6.50 -11.12 -4.24
CA MET A 105 6.40 -10.37 -2.99
C MET A 105 5.32 -9.29 -3.00
N THR A 106 5.16 -8.56 -4.12
CA THR A 106 4.24 -7.41 -4.20
C THR A 106 2.89 -7.75 -4.83
N GLY A 107 2.75 -8.94 -5.42
CA GLY A 107 1.59 -9.36 -6.20
C GLY A 107 1.48 -8.71 -7.59
N MET A 108 2.37 -7.79 -7.95
CA MET A 108 2.31 -7.03 -9.20
C MET A 108 3.69 -6.83 -9.84
N ASN A 109 3.71 -6.47 -11.12
CA ASN A 109 4.97 -6.13 -11.78
C ASN A 109 5.44 -4.73 -11.34
N VAL A 110 6.71 -4.44 -11.61
CA VAL A 110 7.37 -3.18 -11.25
C VAL A 110 6.62 -1.96 -11.79
N THR A 111 6.26 -1.98 -13.07
CA THR A 111 5.58 -0.86 -13.74
C THR A 111 4.20 -0.60 -13.12
N GLY A 112 3.44 -1.66 -12.84
CA GLY A 112 2.16 -1.58 -12.14
C GLY A 112 2.30 -1.06 -10.72
N PHE A 113 3.34 -1.48 -9.99
CA PHE A 113 3.64 -1.00 -8.64
C PHE A 113 3.95 0.50 -8.62
N ILE A 114 4.86 0.97 -9.48
CA ILE A 114 5.18 2.39 -9.61
C ILE A 114 3.91 3.17 -9.97
N ALA A 115 3.13 2.69 -10.95
CA ALA A 115 1.92 3.37 -11.38
C ALA A 115 0.87 3.45 -10.26
N ALA A 116 0.70 2.40 -9.46
CA ALA A 116 -0.15 2.42 -8.27
C ALA A 116 0.36 3.42 -7.22
N LYS A 117 1.67 3.44 -6.97
CA LYS A 117 2.31 4.42 -6.06
C LYS A 117 2.04 5.86 -6.52
N ARG A 118 2.18 6.15 -7.82
CA ARG A 118 1.87 7.45 -8.41
C ARG A 118 0.41 7.85 -8.20
N ILE A 119 -0.55 6.92 -8.29
CA ILE A 119 -1.96 7.21 -8.00
C ILE A 119 -2.19 7.51 -6.52
N VAL A 120 -1.54 6.78 -5.60
CA VAL A 120 -1.62 7.08 -4.16
C VAL A 120 -1.13 8.50 -3.89
N LYS A 121 0.01 8.90 -4.48
CA LYS A 121 0.54 10.26 -4.36
C LYS A 121 -0.36 11.32 -5.01
N ALA A 122 -0.99 10.99 -6.15
CA ALA A 122 -1.97 11.88 -6.76
C ALA A 122 -3.20 12.10 -5.87
N LYS A 123 -3.67 11.07 -5.15
CA LYS A 123 -4.76 11.21 -4.17
C LYS A 123 -4.37 12.16 -3.03
N GLU A 124 -3.17 12.02 -2.49
CA GLU A 124 -2.65 12.93 -1.46
C GLU A 124 -2.63 14.39 -1.96
N LEU A 125 -2.12 14.65 -3.17
CA LEU A 125 -2.07 15.99 -3.75
C LEU A 125 -3.46 16.56 -4.09
N LEU A 126 -4.41 15.71 -4.50
CA LEU A 126 -5.79 16.14 -4.80
C LEU A 126 -6.51 16.67 -3.55
N VAL A 127 -6.16 16.17 -2.37
CA VAL A 127 -6.73 16.55 -1.07
C VAL A 127 -5.95 17.71 -0.45
N GLY A 128 -4.62 17.68 -0.53
CA GLY A 128 -3.76 18.67 0.11
C GLY A 128 -3.55 19.96 -0.67
N THR A 129 -4.00 20.04 -1.93
CA THR A 129 -3.73 21.20 -2.80
C THR A 129 -4.88 21.52 -3.76
N ASP A 130 -4.93 22.79 -4.20
CA ASP A 130 -5.83 23.28 -5.25
C ASP A 130 -5.25 23.15 -6.67
N GLN A 131 -4.15 22.42 -6.83
CA GLN A 131 -3.54 22.20 -8.14
C GLN A 131 -4.54 21.56 -9.11
N ASN A 132 -4.45 21.92 -10.39
CA ASN A 132 -5.31 21.30 -11.38
C ASN A 132 -4.88 19.84 -11.66
N VAL A 133 -5.79 19.05 -12.21
CA VAL A 133 -5.58 17.60 -12.40
C VAL A 133 -4.39 17.32 -13.33
N ALA A 134 -4.14 18.18 -14.32
CA ALA A 134 -3.02 18.02 -15.24
C ALA A 134 -1.67 18.27 -14.56
N GLN A 135 -1.59 19.29 -13.71
CA GLN A 135 -0.40 19.58 -12.88
C GLN A 135 -0.09 18.42 -11.94
N ILE A 136 -1.12 17.87 -11.27
CA ILE A 136 -0.96 16.72 -10.37
C ILE A 136 -0.47 15.48 -11.13
N ALA A 137 -1.06 15.21 -12.31
CA ALA A 137 -0.62 14.08 -13.14
C ALA A 137 0.86 14.21 -13.53
N ALA A 138 1.28 15.40 -13.97
CA ALA A 138 2.67 15.69 -14.32
C ALA A 138 3.61 15.57 -13.10
N ALA A 139 3.23 16.13 -11.95
CA ALA A 139 4.01 16.05 -10.71
C ALA A 139 4.19 14.60 -10.21
N CYS A 140 3.20 13.74 -10.44
CA CYS A 140 3.29 12.31 -10.15
C CYS A 140 4.04 11.51 -11.22
N GLY A 141 4.57 12.13 -12.28
CA GLY A 141 5.37 11.45 -13.31
C GLY A 141 4.56 10.75 -14.40
N PHE A 142 3.30 11.14 -14.66
CA PHE A 142 2.54 10.62 -15.80
C PHE A 142 2.83 11.40 -17.07
N ASP A 143 3.27 10.71 -18.12
CA ASP A 143 3.57 11.31 -19.43
C ASP A 143 2.31 11.70 -20.22
N SER A 144 1.15 11.15 -19.85
CA SER A 144 -0.11 11.48 -20.51
C SER A 144 -1.30 11.49 -19.57
N LEU A 145 -2.11 12.54 -19.68
CA LEU A 145 -3.33 12.71 -18.91
C LEU A 145 -4.37 11.60 -19.17
N PRO A 146 -4.56 11.10 -20.41
CA PRO A 146 -5.45 9.96 -20.66
C PRO A 146 -5.00 8.67 -19.97
N HIS A 147 -3.69 8.41 -19.87
CA HIS A 147 -3.18 7.26 -19.12
C HIS A 147 -3.46 7.42 -17.63
N PHE A 148 -3.20 8.61 -17.07
CA PHE A 148 -3.51 8.94 -15.69
C PHE A 148 -4.99 8.74 -15.37
N HIS A 149 -5.92 9.28 -16.17
CA HIS A 149 -7.36 9.15 -15.92
C HIS A 149 -7.82 7.68 -15.92
N ARG A 150 -7.36 6.87 -16.88
CA ARG A 150 -7.70 5.44 -16.95
C ARG A 150 -7.23 4.69 -15.71
N LEU A 151 -5.99 4.93 -15.29
CA LEU A 151 -5.42 4.26 -14.14
C LEU A 151 -6.03 4.75 -12.83
N PHE A 152 -6.24 6.06 -12.68
CA PHE A 152 -6.88 6.65 -11.52
C PHE A 152 -8.29 6.08 -11.33
N LYS A 153 -9.09 6.01 -12.41
CA LYS A 153 -10.43 5.39 -12.35
C LYS A 153 -10.37 3.92 -11.92
N ARG A 154 -9.40 3.16 -12.44
CA ARG A 154 -9.22 1.74 -12.09
C ARG A 154 -8.87 1.54 -10.62
N VAL A 155 -7.97 2.38 -10.08
CA VAL A 155 -7.43 2.23 -8.72
C VAL A 155 -8.30 2.91 -7.66
N ALA A 156 -8.90 4.05 -7.99
CA ALA A 156 -9.69 4.87 -7.07
C ALA A 156 -11.21 4.70 -7.20
N GLY A 157 -11.69 4.01 -8.23
CA GLY A 157 -13.12 3.79 -8.47
C GLY A 157 -13.87 5.01 -9.04
N GLY A 158 -13.20 6.14 -9.27
CA GLY A 158 -13.81 7.39 -9.75
C GLY A 158 -12.82 8.30 -10.46
N THR A 159 -13.28 9.45 -10.95
CA THR A 159 -12.38 10.44 -11.58
C THR A 159 -11.64 11.27 -10.53
N PRO A 160 -10.47 11.86 -10.85
CA PRO A 160 -9.75 12.76 -9.94
C PRO A 160 -10.62 13.91 -9.40
N ALA A 161 -11.43 14.52 -10.27
CA ALA A 161 -12.35 15.60 -9.90
C ALA A 161 -13.47 15.12 -8.95
N ALA A 162 -14.06 13.95 -9.23
CA ALA A 162 -15.06 13.37 -8.33
C ALA A 162 -14.46 13.00 -6.96
N TYR A 163 -13.23 12.48 -6.96
CA TYR A 163 -12.49 12.16 -5.73
C TYR A 163 -12.28 13.40 -4.87
N ARG A 164 -11.80 14.51 -5.46
CA ARG A 164 -11.65 15.80 -4.75
C ARG A 164 -12.97 16.29 -4.15
N LYS A 165 -14.06 16.26 -4.93
CA LYS A 165 -15.38 16.72 -4.48
C LYS A 165 -15.96 15.85 -3.35
N SER A 166 -15.63 14.57 -3.30
CA SER A 166 -16.12 13.66 -2.25
C SER A 166 -15.55 13.95 -0.87
N LEU A 167 -14.38 14.60 -0.81
CA LEU A 167 -13.65 14.89 0.43
C LEU A 167 -13.78 16.35 0.89
N SER A 168 -14.30 17.24 0.03
CA SER A 168 -14.61 18.64 0.39
C SER A 168 -15.99 18.80 1.03
N ARG A 169 -16.47 17.78 1.76
CA ARG A 169 -17.72 17.81 2.55
C ARG A 169 -17.38 17.90 4.02
#